data_AF-A0A972NRN0-F1
#
_entry.id   AF-A0A972NRN0-F1
#
_cell.length_a   1.000
_cell.length_b   1.000
_cell.length_c   1.000
_cell.angle_alpha   90.00
_cell.angle_beta   90.00
_cell.angle_gamma   90.00
#
_symmetry.space_group_name_H-M   'P 1'
#
loop_
_entity.id
_entity.type
_entity.pdbx_description
1 polymer ?
#
loop_
_entity_poly.entity_id
_entity_poly.type
_entity_poly.pdbx_seq_one_letter_code
_entity_poly.pdbx_strand_id
1 'polypeptide(L)'
;MLILLNLLAGVALLVWGSHIVRTGILRVLGADLRSVLGRSTSSRWRAFLSGVGVTSLVQSSNATAVIVTSFAAQGLLPLTSGLAIMLGADVGTALMARLLTLDLSWLSPILILFGVPLFLSRKQTRLGQVGRTLIGLGLILLALHLIVEAAQPMMQGAGVRVMFGALTGDTMLDALVGAAFAMLSYSSLAAVLLTATLASSGVISLKVALCLVIGANLGSGLLALMGTLAQNTAARRL
;
A
#
# COMPACT_ATOMS: atom_id res chain seq x y z
N MET A 1 23.34 16.31 2.87
CA MET A 1 23.46 15.03 2.13
C MET A 1 22.93 13.84 2.93
N LEU A 2 23.38 13.62 4.18
CA LEU A 2 22.92 12.51 5.03
C LEU A 2 21.41 12.49 5.29
N ILE A 3 20.77 13.64 5.50
CA ILE A 3 19.32 13.74 5.73
C ILE A 3 18.51 13.18 4.54
N LEU A 4 18.85 13.61 3.32
CA LEU A 4 18.18 13.15 2.10
C LEU A 4 18.40 11.65 1.87
N LEU A 5 19.62 11.16 2.12
CA LEU A 5 19.93 9.73 2.02
C LEU A 5 19.12 8.90 3.03
N ASN A 6 19.00 9.36 4.28
CA ASN A 6 18.21 8.68 5.31
C ASN A 6 16.72 8.66 4.96
N LEU A 7 16.19 9.77 4.42
CA LEU A 7 14.80 9.84 3.95
C LEU A 7 14.56 8.86 2.80
N LEU A 8 15.43 8.86 1.78
CA LEU A 8 15.33 7.95 0.64
C LEU A 8 15.50 6.48 1.05
N ALA A 9 16.38 6.19 2.01
CA ALA A 9 16.54 4.85 2.57
C ALA A 9 15.27 4.41 3.32
N GLY A 10 14.67 5.28 4.13
CA GLY A 10 13.39 5.03 4.79
C GLY A 10 12.28 4.74 3.77
N VAL A 11 12.18 5.55 2.71
CA VAL A 11 11.23 5.32 1.61
C VAL A 11 11.47 3.97 0.92
N ALA A 12 12.73 3.63 0.61
CA ALA A 12 13.07 2.35 0.01
C ALA A 12 12.68 1.16 0.92
N LEU A 13 12.92 1.27 2.23
CA LEU A 13 12.50 0.29 3.22
C LEU A 13 10.98 0.16 3.31
N LEU A 14 10.24 1.28 3.22
CA LEU A 14 8.78 1.28 3.22
C LEU A 14 8.22 0.52 2.01
N VAL A 15 8.74 0.81 0.81
CA VAL A 15 8.34 0.14 -0.44
C VAL A 15 8.71 -1.35 -0.39
N TRP A 16 9.91 -1.67 0.09
CA TRP A 16 10.37 -3.05 0.21
C TRP A 16 9.57 -3.85 1.24
N GLY A 17 9.31 -3.28 2.42
CA GLY A 17 8.47 -3.89 3.46
C GLY A 17 7.07 -4.19 2.92
N SER A 18 6.44 -3.23 2.24
CA SER A 18 5.15 -3.42 1.58
C SER A 18 5.16 -4.56 0.56
N HIS A 19 6.23 -4.65 -0.25
CA HIS A 19 6.42 -5.75 -1.21
C HIS A 19 6.57 -7.12 -0.52
N ILE A 20 7.33 -7.19 0.57
CA ILE A 20 7.54 -8.41 1.34
C ILE A 20 6.23 -8.90 1.96
N VAL A 21 5.45 -8.03 2.59
CA VAL A 21 4.14 -8.38 3.19
C VAL A 21 3.22 -8.97 2.14
N ARG A 22 3.04 -8.24 1.01
CA ARG A 22 2.19 -8.68 -0.10
C ARG A 22 2.59 -10.06 -0.61
N THR A 23 3.88 -10.27 -0.89
CA THR A 23 4.36 -11.56 -1.43
C THR A 23 4.31 -12.69 -0.40
N GLY A 24 4.57 -12.40 0.87
CA GLY A 24 4.46 -13.38 1.97
C GLY A 24 3.02 -13.87 2.13
N ILE A 25 2.06 -12.96 2.19
CA ILE A 25 0.65 -13.30 2.37
C ILE A 25 0.10 -14.06 1.17
N LEU A 26 0.41 -13.65 -0.05
CA LEU A 26 -0.01 -14.37 -1.25
C LEU A 26 0.57 -15.79 -1.33
N ARG A 27 1.77 -16.04 -0.78
CA ARG A 27 2.34 -17.39 -0.70
C ARG A 27 1.68 -18.27 0.35
N VAL A 28 1.19 -17.71 1.45
CA VAL A 28 0.55 -18.47 2.53
C VAL A 28 -0.93 -18.70 2.26
N LEU A 29 -1.63 -17.65 1.84
CA LEU A 29 -3.10 -17.58 1.80
C LEU A 29 -3.63 -17.41 0.37
N GLY A 30 -2.80 -17.37 -0.68
CA GLY A 30 -3.24 -17.03 -2.04
C GLY A 30 -4.42 -17.86 -2.56
N ALA A 31 -4.43 -19.17 -2.30
CA ALA A 31 -5.55 -20.05 -2.67
C ALA A 31 -6.82 -19.75 -1.86
N ASP A 32 -6.68 -19.50 -0.56
CA ASP A 32 -7.78 -19.20 0.35
C ASP A 32 -8.42 -17.83 -0.01
N LEU A 33 -7.59 -16.82 -0.29
CA LEU A 33 -8.05 -15.50 -0.72
C LEU A 33 -8.84 -15.58 -2.05
N ARG A 34 -8.35 -16.35 -3.02
CA ARG A 34 -9.06 -16.63 -4.28
C ARG A 34 -10.41 -17.31 -4.03
N SER A 35 -10.44 -18.32 -3.15
CA SER A 35 -11.66 -19.03 -2.77
C SER A 35 -12.67 -18.10 -2.09
N VAL A 36 -12.23 -17.26 -1.16
CA VAL A 36 -13.08 -16.28 -0.47
C VAL A 36 -13.71 -15.29 -1.45
N LEU A 37 -12.92 -14.72 -2.36
CA LEU A 37 -13.44 -13.80 -3.38
C LEU A 37 -14.43 -14.50 -4.33
N GLY A 38 -14.11 -15.70 -4.80
CA GLY A 38 -14.96 -16.47 -5.71
C GLY A 38 -16.28 -16.96 -5.09
N ARG A 39 -16.33 -17.15 -3.76
CA ARG A 39 -17.55 -17.53 -3.03
C ARG A 39 -18.39 -16.33 -2.57
N SER A 40 -17.80 -15.14 -2.53
CA SER A 40 -18.45 -13.93 -2.01
C SER A 40 -19.34 -13.22 -3.05
N THR A 41 -19.72 -13.91 -4.12
CA THR A 41 -20.41 -13.35 -5.28
C THR A 41 -21.93 -13.29 -5.14
N SER A 42 -22.47 -13.98 -4.13
CA SER A 42 -23.91 -14.15 -3.86
C SER A 42 -24.62 -12.89 -3.36
N SER A 43 -23.90 -11.87 -2.88
CA SER A 43 -24.49 -10.59 -2.49
C SER A 43 -23.46 -9.47 -2.55
N ARG A 44 -23.88 -8.26 -2.92
CA ARG A 44 -23.03 -7.06 -2.99
C ARG A 44 -22.32 -6.77 -1.66
N TRP A 45 -22.99 -6.99 -0.53
CA TRP A 45 -22.39 -6.75 0.79
C TRP A 45 -21.27 -7.74 1.13
N ARG A 46 -21.49 -9.05 0.89
CA ARG A 46 -20.43 -10.06 1.06
C ARG A 46 -19.25 -9.82 0.11
N ALA A 47 -19.53 -9.41 -1.12
CA ALA A 47 -18.52 -9.02 -2.10
C ALA A 47 -17.69 -7.82 -1.61
N PHE A 48 -18.34 -6.78 -1.08
CA PHE A 48 -17.66 -5.64 -0.48
C PHE A 48 -16.77 -6.05 0.71
N LEU A 49 -17.33 -6.78 1.68
CA LEU A 49 -16.58 -7.20 2.88
C LEU A 49 -15.41 -8.13 2.55
N SER A 50 -15.55 -8.99 1.53
CA SER A 50 -14.44 -9.83 1.08
C SER A 50 -13.32 -9.00 0.45
N GLY A 51 -13.68 -7.97 -0.33
CA GLY A 51 -12.72 -6.98 -0.84
C GLY A 51 -11.96 -6.27 0.27
N VAL A 52 -12.68 -5.81 1.32
CA VAL A 52 -12.09 -5.20 2.52
C VAL A 52 -11.11 -6.16 3.18
N GLY A 53 -11.56 -7.38 3.51
CA GLY A 53 -10.73 -8.35 4.24
C GLY A 53 -9.51 -8.79 3.45
N VAL A 54 -9.69 -9.17 2.18
CA VAL A 54 -8.59 -9.65 1.32
C VAL A 54 -7.56 -8.55 1.10
N THR A 55 -7.99 -7.33 0.81
CA THR A 55 -7.07 -6.22 0.55
C THR A 55 -6.40 -5.74 1.82
N SER A 56 -7.10 -5.75 2.95
CA SER A 56 -6.50 -5.44 4.26
C SER A 56 -5.40 -6.44 4.62
N LEU A 57 -5.62 -7.74 4.35
CA LEU A 57 -4.60 -8.76 4.55
C LEU A 57 -3.44 -8.56 3.58
N VAL A 58 -3.69 -8.59 2.27
CA VAL A 58 -2.65 -8.51 1.24
C VAL A 58 -1.95 -7.14 1.19
N GLN A 59 -2.60 -6.10 1.71
CA GLN A 59 -2.20 -4.68 1.65
C GLN A 59 -2.04 -4.13 0.23
N SER A 60 -2.76 -4.69 -0.74
CA SER A 60 -2.66 -4.25 -2.14
C SER A 60 -3.97 -4.45 -2.88
N SER A 61 -4.65 -3.34 -3.17
CA SER A 61 -5.87 -3.33 -3.98
C SER A 61 -5.59 -3.80 -5.41
N ASN A 62 -4.42 -3.48 -6.00
CA ASN A 62 -4.01 -4.02 -7.31
C ASN A 62 -3.89 -5.55 -7.31
N ALA A 63 -3.41 -6.17 -6.23
CA ALA A 63 -3.37 -7.63 -6.16
C ALA A 63 -4.79 -8.24 -6.12
N THR A 64 -5.70 -7.61 -5.37
CA THR A 64 -7.12 -7.97 -5.36
C THR A 64 -7.74 -7.78 -6.75
N ALA A 65 -7.46 -6.65 -7.42
CA ALA A 65 -7.93 -6.35 -8.77
C ALA A 65 -7.49 -7.40 -9.79
N VAL A 66 -6.23 -7.86 -9.75
CA VAL A 66 -5.75 -8.93 -10.64
C VAL A 66 -6.54 -10.23 -10.45
N ILE A 67 -6.87 -10.59 -9.20
CA ILE A 67 -7.66 -11.81 -8.93
C ILE A 67 -9.10 -11.66 -9.44
N VAL A 68 -9.72 -10.53 -9.16
CA VAL A 68 -11.12 -10.24 -9.50
C VAL A 68 -11.31 -10.11 -11.01
N THR A 69 -10.40 -9.39 -11.69
CA THR A 69 -10.40 -9.26 -13.16
C THR A 69 -10.18 -10.62 -13.82
N SER A 70 -9.31 -11.48 -13.27
CA SER A 70 -9.12 -12.85 -13.77
C SER A 70 -10.40 -13.70 -13.68
N PHE A 71 -11.18 -13.56 -12.61
CA PHE A 71 -12.46 -14.26 -12.47
C PHE A 71 -13.54 -13.69 -13.39
N ALA A 72 -13.58 -12.36 -13.54
CA ALA A 72 -14.48 -11.72 -14.49
C ALA A 72 -14.15 -12.10 -15.94
N ALA A 73 -12.87 -12.22 -16.28
CA ALA A 73 -12.42 -12.65 -17.59
C ALA A 73 -12.90 -14.08 -17.92
N GLN A 74 -12.96 -14.95 -16.92
CA GLN A 74 -13.42 -16.34 -17.06
C GLN A 74 -14.95 -16.49 -16.94
N GLY A 75 -15.70 -15.40 -16.75
CA GLY A 75 -17.15 -15.45 -16.55
C GLY A 75 -17.58 -16.01 -15.18
N LEU A 76 -16.63 -16.18 -14.25
CA LEU A 76 -16.87 -16.72 -12.91
C LEU A 76 -17.37 -15.67 -11.91
N LEU A 77 -17.32 -14.40 -12.28
CA LEU A 77 -17.68 -13.27 -11.42
C LEU A 77 -18.57 -12.26 -12.18
N PRO A 78 -19.79 -11.99 -11.69
CA PRO A 78 -20.61 -10.91 -12.22
C PRO A 78 -19.94 -9.55 -12.00
N LEU A 79 -20.04 -8.65 -12.99
CA LEU A 79 -19.46 -7.30 -12.93
C LEU A 79 -19.88 -6.53 -11.66
N THR A 80 -21.15 -6.63 -11.28
CA THR A 80 -21.70 -5.95 -10.09
C THR A 80 -21.04 -6.41 -8.79
N SER A 81 -20.77 -7.70 -8.66
CA SER A 81 -20.04 -8.26 -7.51
C SER A 81 -18.56 -7.90 -7.59
N GLY A 82 -17.95 -7.88 -8.78
CA GLY A 82 -16.57 -7.44 -8.95
C GLY A 82 -16.35 -5.98 -8.54
N LEU A 83 -17.23 -5.06 -8.95
CA LEU A 83 -17.18 -3.66 -8.56
C LEU A 83 -17.35 -3.48 -7.04
N ALA A 84 -18.23 -4.27 -6.41
CA ALA A 84 -18.37 -4.26 -4.96
C ALA A 84 -17.09 -4.74 -4.25
N ILE A 85 -16.41 -5.77 -4.79
CA ILE A 85 -15.11 -6.22 -4.27
C ILE A 85 -14.05 -5.12 -4.43
N MET A 86 -14.00 -4.43 -5.57
CA MET A 86 -13.05 -3.33 -5.80
C MET A 86 -13.29 -2.16 -4.85
N LEU A 87 -14.55 -1.75 -4.64
CA LEU A 87 -14.89 -0.74 -3.65
C LEU A 87 -14.44 -1.15 -2.24
N GLY A 88 -14.65 -2.43 -1.89
CA GLY A 88 -14.16 -2.98 -0.63
C GLY A 88 -12.63 -2.98 -0.54
N ALA A 89 -11.94 -3.24 -1.65
CA ALA A 89 -10.50 -3.23 -1.72
C ALA A 89 -9.92 -1.85 -1.39
N ASP A 90 -10.48 -0.79 -1.95
CA ASP A 90 -10.04 0.58 -1.67
C ASP A 90 -10.27 0.96 -0.20
N VAL A 91 -11.40 0.56 0.38
CA VAL A 91 -11.67 0.73 1.81
C VAL A 91 -10.66 -0.07 2.64
N GLY A 92 -10.32 -1.29 2.26
CA GLY A 92 -9.30 -2.10 2.93
C GLY A 92 -7.92 -1.45 2.91
N THR A 93 -7.51 -0.85 1.79
CA THR A 93 -6.27 -0.07 1.68
C THR A 93 -6.30 1.14 2.61
N ALA A 94 -7.41 1.87 2.67
CA ALA A 94 -7.56 3.02 3.57
C ALA A 94 -7.52 2.62 5.05
N LEU A 95 -8.15 1.50 5.41
CA LEU A 95 -8.10 0.94 6.77
C LEU A 95 -6.66 0.60 7.17
N MET A 96 -5.91 -0.06 6.29
CA MET A 96 -4.50 -0.39 6.56
C MET A 96 -3.61 0.84 6.64
N ALA A 97 -3.84 1.86 5.79
CA ALA A 97 -3.15 3.13 5.91
C ALA A 97 -3.41 3.80 7.26
N ARG A 98 -4.66 3.78 7.75
CA ARG A 98 -5.01 4.32 9.07
C ARG A 98 -4.39 3.51 10.21
N LEU A 99 -4.38 2.18 10.12
CA LEU A 99 -3.79 1.31 11.15
C LEU A 99 -2.27 1.49 11.25
N LEU A 100 -1.57 1.53 10.12
CA LEU A 100 -0.10 1.64 10.08
C LEU A 100 0.42 3.03 10.39
N THR A 101 -0.43 4.06 10.38
CA THR A 101 -0.08 5.43 10.80
C THR A 101 -0.33 5.68 12.29
N LEU A 102 -0.88 4.71 13.02
CA LEU A 102 -0.90 4.74 14.48
C LEU A 102 0.52 4.59 15.03
N ASP A 103 0.76 5.08 16.25
CA ASP A 103 2.05 4.92 16.91
C ASP A 103 2.26 3.46 17.36
N LEU A 104 2.76 2.66 16.42
CA LEU A 104 3.09 1.24 16.57
C LEU A 104 4.61 1.03 16.51
N SER A 105 5.39 2.08 16.76
CA SER A 105 6.85 2.05 16.73
C SER A 105 7.45 0.93 17.61
N TRP A 106 6.87 0.71 18.80
CA TRP A 106 7.24 -0.36 19.73
C TRP A 106 7.04 -1.79 19.17
N LEU A 107 6.12 -1.97 18.23
CA LEU A 107 5.79 -3.27 17.65
C LEU A 107 6.83 -3.68 16.59
N SER A 108 7.47 -2.72 15.93
CA SER A 108 8.50 -2.94 14.92
C SER A 108 9.62 -3.90 15.36
N PRO A 109 10.36 -3.63 16.47
CA PRO A 109 11.46 -4.50 16.89
C PRO A 109 10.98 -5.91 17.24
N ILE A 110 9.77 -6.06 17.79
CA ILE A 110 9.19 -7.37 18.12
C ILE A 110 8.93 -8.17 16.84
N LEU A 111 8.29 -7.56 15.85
CA LEU A 111 7.99 -8.22 14.57
C LEU A 111 9.25 -8.68 13.84
N ILE A 112 10.32 -7.86 13.85
CA ILE A 112 11.60 -8.20 13.24
C ILE A 112 12.30 -9.29 14.03
N LEU A 113 12.37 -9.17 15.36
CA LEU A 113 13.06 -10.10 16.25
C LEU A 113 12.52 -11.52 16.14
N PHE A 114 11.19 -11.69 16.04
CA PHE A 114 10.58 -13.01 15.86
C PHE A 114 10.49 -13.43 14.39
N GLY A 115 10.28 -12.47 13.48
CA GLY A 115 10.12 -12.74 12.05
C GLY A 115 11.39 -13.27 11.40
N VAL A 116 12.56 -12.71 11.73
CA VAL A 116 13.85 -13.09 11.11
C VAL A 116 14.24 -14.54 11.43
N PRO A 117 14.31 -14.99 12.70
CA PRO A 117 14.63 -16.39 13.00
C PRO A 117 13.59 -17.34 12.40
N LEU A 118 12.30 -17.02 12.51
CA LEU A 118 11.24 -17.87 11.97
C LEU A 118 11.36 -18.05 10.45
N PHE A 119 11.62 -16.98 9.70
CA PHE A 119 11.83 -17.06 8.26
C PHE A 119 13.10 -17.83 7.91
N LEU A 120 14.23 -17.53 8.57
CA LEU A 120 15.52 -18.15 8.25
C LEU A 120 15.54 -19.65 8.57
N SER A 121 14.91 -20.08 9.66
CA SER A 121 14.85 -21.49 10.05
C SER A 121 13.89 -22.32 9.19
N ARG A 122 12.90 -21.70 8.54
CA ARG A 122 11.78 -22.42 7.90
C ARG A 122 11.36 -21.85 6.53
N LYS A 123 12.32 -21.34 5.75
CA LYS A 123 12.12 -20.57 4.49
C LYS A 123 11.06 -21.12 3.53
N GLN A 124 10.99 -22.45 3.36
CA GLN A 124 10.10 -23.11 2.40
C GLN A 124 8.74 -23.51 2.96
N THR A 125 8.47 -23.27 4.24
CA THR A 125 7.21 -23.64 4.89
C THR A 125 6.25 -22.46 5.00
N ARG A 126 4.95 -22.73 5.23
CA ARG A 126 3.96 -21.70 5.54
C ARG A 126 4.39 -20.83 6.74
N LEU A 127 4.92 -21.44 7.80
CA LEU A 127 5.42 -20.73 8.98
C LEU A 127 6.57 -19.77 8.65
N GLY A 128 7.50 -20.17 7.77
CA GLY A 128 8.55 -19.27 7.32
C GLY A 128 8.01 -18.05 6.57
N GLN A 129 7.00 -18.25 5.71
CA GLN A 129 6.36 -17.14 4.99
C GLN A 129 5.53 -16.22 5.92
N VAL A 130 4.99 -16.75 7.02
CA VAL A 130 4.46 -15.91 8.12
C VAL A 130 5.58 -15.07 8.72
N GLY A 131 6.74 -15.67 9.03
CA GLY A 131 7.93 -14.93 9.47
C GLY A 131 8.34 -13.82 8.50
N ARG A 132 8.34 -14.10 7.19
CA ARG A 132 8.58 -13.11 6.13
C ARG A 132 7.58 -11.95 6.19
N THR A 133 6.31 -12.23 6.43
CA THR A 133 5.26 -11.22 6.58
C THR A 133 5.49 -10.35 7.81
N LEU A 134 5.88 -10.94 8.96
CA LEU A 134 6.25 -10.21 10.17
C LEU A 134 7.43 -9.27 9.92
N ILE A 135 8.48 -9.74 9.23
CA ILE A 135 9.62 -8.90 8.84
C ILE A 135 9.14 -7.72 8.00
N GLY A 136 8.31 -7.96 6.99
CA GLY A 136 7.79 -6.89 6.13
C GLY A 136 7.01 -5.83 6.91
N LEU A 137 6.12 -6.24 7.82
CA LEU A 137 5.36 -5.32 8.68
C LEU A 137 6.29 -4.54 9.62
N GLY A 138 7.27 -5.21 10.24
CA GLY A 138 8.26 -4.55 11.09
C GLY A 138 9.09 -3.53 10.31
N LEU A 139 9.51 -3.85 9.09
CA LEU A 139 10.24 -2.93 8.22
C LEU A 139 9.39 -1.72 7.80
N ILE A 140 8.09 -1.89 7.54
CA ILE A 140 7.18 -0.76 7.28
C ILE A 140 7.16 0.18 8.50
N LEU A 141 6.90 -0.36 9.69
CA LEU A 141 6.82 0.45 10.92
C LEU A 141 8.16 1.14 11.24
N LEU A 142 9.28 0.44 11.08
CA LEU A 142 10.62 1.01 11.22
C LEU A 142 10.86 2.13 10.19
N ALA A 143 10.50 1.90 8.93
CA ALA A 143 10.68 2.87 7.87
C ALA A 143 9.89 4.16 8.14
N LEU A 144 8.64 4.06 8.59
CA LEU A 144 7.83 5.22 8.95
C LEU A 144 8.47 6.02 10.09
N HIS A 145 8.98 5.33 11.12
CA HIS A 145 9.70 5.98 12.21
C HIS A 145 10.97 6.71 11.72
N LEU A 146 11.81 6.04 10.91
CA LEU A 146 13.01 6.64 10.33
C LEU A 146 12.71 7.84 9.42
N ILE A 147 11.60 7.80 8.68
CA ILE A 147 11.13 8.92 7.84
C ILE A 147 10.78 10.13 8.74
N VAL A 148 10.06 9.91 9.84
CA VAL A 148 9.73 10.98 10.80
C VAL A 148 11.01 11.58 11.38
N GLU A 149 11.92 10.75 11.88
CA GLU A 149 13.19 11.20 12.47
C GLU A 149 14.05 11.98 11.48
N ALA A 150 14.16 11.49 10.23
CA ALA A 150 14.89 12.17 9.17
C ALA A 150 14.24 13.51 8.78
N ALA A 151 12.93 13.65 8.94
CA ALA A 151 12.20 14.85 8.60
C ALA A 151 12.18 15.92 9.73
N GLN A 152 12.47 15.56 10.98
CA GLN A 152 12.50 16.51 12.12
C GLN A 152 13.44 17.71 11.89
N PRO A 153 14.70 17.54 11.41
CA PRO A 153 15.59 18.67 11.16
C PRO A 153 15.10 19.60 10.03
N MET A 154 14.29 19.09 9.11
CA MET A 154 13.71 19.87 8.00
C MET A 154 12.70 20.91 8.50
N MET A 155 12.05 20.66 9.64
CA MET A 155 11.13 21.60 10.29
C MET A 155 11.86 22.77 10.97
N GLN A 156 13.09 22.54 11.41
CA GLN A 156 13.91 23.48 12.18
C GLN A 156 14.83 24.35 11.30
N GLY A 157 15.24 23.84 10.13
CA GLY A 157 16.08 24.57 9.18
C GLY A 157 15.29 25.48 8.24
N ALA A 158 15.58 26.79 8.26
CA ALA A 158 14.94 27.80 7.41
C ALA A 158 15.03 27.49 5.89
N GLY A 159 16.06 26.76 5.44
CA GLY A 159 16.29 26.47 4.01
C GLY A 159 15.36 25.43 3.38
N VAL A 160 14.78 24.51 4.16
CA VAL A 160 13.91 23.44 3.61
C VAL A 160 12.46 23.89 3.48
N ARG A 161 12.01 24.81 4.35
CA ARG A 161 10.71 25.52 4.18
C ARG A 161 10.64 26.32 2.88
N VAL A 162 11.78 26.76 2.34
CA VAL A 162 11.85 27.47 1.04
C VAL A 162 11.74 26.51 -0.14
N MET A 163 12.36 25.32 -0.10
CA MET A 163 12.19 24.31 -1.16
C MET A 163 10.81 23.64 -1.14
N PHE A 164 10.24 23.35 0.03
CA PHE A 164 8.85 22.87 0.13
C PHE A 164 7.82 23.99 -0.02
N GLY A 165 8.21 25.25 0.21
CA GLY A 165 7.43 26.43 -0.16
C GLY A 165 7.30 26.60 -1.68
N ALA A 166 8.28 26.13 -2.46
CA ALA A 166 8.15 26.06 -3.92
C ALA A 166 7.23 24.90 -4.39
N LEU A 167 6.99 23.89 -3.54
CA LEU A 167 5.95 22.88 -3.72
C LEU A 167 4.57 23.31 -3.19
N THR A 168 4.43 24.53 -2.66
CA THR A 168 3.15 24.97 -2.10
C THR A 168 2.34 25.80 -3.09
N GLY A 169 1.44 25.15 -3.82
CA GLY A 169 0.29 25.84 -4.41
C GLY A 169 -0.40 25.14 -5.56
N ASP A 170 0.36 24.49 -6.44
CA ASP A 170 -0.17 23.86 -7.64
C ASP A 170 -0.67 22.44 -7.35
N THR A 171 -1.98 22.35 -7.18
CA THR A 171 -2.70 21.10 -6.92
C THR A 171 -2.44 20.03 -7.99
N MET A 172 -2.16 20.43 -9.23
CA MET A 172 -1.91 19.50 -10.32
C MET A 172 -0.51 18.90 -10.23
N LEU A 173 0.50 19.71 -9.89
CA LEU A 173 1.87 19.23 -9.70
C LEU A 173 1.96 18.26 -8.51
N ASP A 174 1.33 18.60 -7.38
CA ASP A 174 1.28 17.73 -6.20
C ASP A 174 0.63 16.37 -6.55
N ALA A 175 -0.47 16.38 -7.30
CA ALA A 175 -1.11 15.15 -7.76
C ALA A 175 -0.20 14.35 -8.71
N LEU A 176 0.52 15.00 -9.63
CA LEU A 176 1.46 14.31 -10.52
C LEU A 176 2.63 13.68 -9.77
N VAL A 177 3.17 14.34 -8.75
CA VAL A 177 4.22 13.78 -7.87
C VAL A 177 3.70 12.55 -7.14
N GLY A 178 2.50 12.61 -6.57
CA GLY A 178 1.86 11.47 -5.92
C GLY A 178 1.65 10.30 -6.87
N ALA A 179 1.17 10.58 -8.09
CA ALA A 179 0.97 9.58 -9.13
C ALA A 179 2.29 8.92 -9.55
N ALA A 180 3.31 9.73 -9.85
CA ALA A 180 4.63 9.25 -10.24
C ALA A 180 5.24 8.37 -9.14
N PHE A 181 5.16 8.79 -7.88
CA PHE A 181 5.66 8.00 -6.76
C PHE A 181 4.93 6.65 -6.62
N ALA A 182 3.60 6.65 -6.68
CA ALA A 182 2.81 5.41 -6.61
C ALA A 182 3.12 4.46 -7.79
N MET A 183 3.35 5.01 -8.99
CA MET A 183 3.74 4.22 -10.16
C MET A 183 5.13 3.61 -10.02
N LEU A 184 6.13 4.42 -9.64
CA LEU A 184 7.51 3.97 -9.46
C LEU A 184 7.65 2.93 -8.34
N SER A 185 6.88 3.10 -7.25
CA SER A 185 6.86 2.16 -6.12
C SER A 185 5.95 0.95 -6.34
N TYR A 186 5.13 0.95 -7.40
CA TYR A 186 4.05 -0.03 -7.61
C TYR A 186 3.16 -0.22 -6.37
N SER A 187 2.97 0.85 -5.59
CA SER A 187 2.28 0.83 -4.30
C SER A 187 1.68 2.21 -3.95
N SER A 188 0.36 2.35 -4.12
CA SER A 188 -0.36 3.53 -3.61
C SER A 188 -0.36 3.58 -2.08
N LEU A 189 -0.42 2.43 -1.39
CA LEU A 189 -0.35 2.40 0.08
C LEU A 189 0.97 2.98 0.60
N ALA A 190 2.11 2.67 -0.01
CA ALA A 190 3.39 3.26 0.39
C ALA A 190 3.40 4.79 0.18
N ALA A 191 2.81 5.26 -0.93
CA ALA A 191 2.66 6.68 -1.22
C ALA A 191 1.79 7.39 -0.18
N VAL A 192 0.65 6.80 0.17
CA VAL A 192 -0.30 7.31 1.16
C VAL A 192 0.34 7.32 2.55
N LEU A 193 1.06 6.27 2.94
CA LEU A 193 1.76 6.20 4.22
C LEU A 193 2.84 7.27 4.35
N LEU A 194 3.71 7.40 3.35
CA LEU A 194 4.73 8.46 3.31
C LEU A 194 4.07 9.84 3.44
N THR A 195 3.03 10.09 2.66
CA THR A 195 2.31 11.37 2.65
C THR A 195 1.67 11.65 4.01
N ALA A 196 0.98 10.67 4.59
CA ALA A 196 0.33 10.81 5.89
C ALA A 196 1.36 11.08 7.01
N THR A 197 2.51 10.39 6.98
CA THR A 197 3.59 10.57 7.94
C THR A 197 4.24 11.96 7.85
N LEU A 198 4.45 12.46 6.63
CA LEU A 198 4.98 13.82 6.42
C LEU A 198 3.97 14.89 6.86
N ALA A 199 2.67 14.68 6.59
CA ALA A 199 1.61 15.58 7.01
C ALA A 199 1.44 15.61 8.54
N SER A 200 1.46 14.45 9.20
CA SER A 200 1.36 14.36 10.67
C SER A 200 2.56 14.97 11.38
N SER A 201 3.73 14.97 10.72
CA SER A 201 4.95 15.62 11.23
C SER A 201 5.02 17.13 10.94
N GLY A 202 4.01 17.69 10.25
CA GLY A 202 3.94 19.11 9.89
C GLY A 202 4.86 19.53 8.73
N VAL A 203 5.50 18.57 8.04
CA VAL A 203 6.45 18.83 6.94
C VAL A 203 5.73 19.33 5.71
N ILE A 204 4.53 18.78 5.44
CA ILE A 204 3.66 19.21 4.35
C ILE A 204 2.29 19.60 4.88
N SER A 205 1.62 20.55 4.21
CA SER A 205 0.26 20.94 4.57
C SER A 205 -0.75 19.85 4.23
N LEU A 206 -1.92 19.88 4.90
CA LEU A 206 -3.02 18.98 4.58
C LEU A 206 -3.46 19.07 3.12
N LYS A 207 -3.44 20.28 2.53
CA LYS A 207 -3.80 20.48 1.12
C LYS A 207 -2.86 19.71 0.18
N VAL A 208 -1.55 19.83 0.39
CA VAL A 208 -0.52 19.10 -0.38
C VAL A 208 -0.69 17.59 -0.18
N ALA A 209 -0.92 17.16 1.07
CA ALA A 209 -1.13 15.75 1.40
C ALA A 209 -2.34 15.15 0.65
N LEU A 210 -3.46 15.88 0.61
CA LEU A 210 -4.65 15.44 -0.13
C LEU A 210 -4.37 15.32 -1.63
N CYS A 211 -3.65 16.29 -2.23
CA CYS A 211 -3.31 16.24 -3.64
C CYS A 211 -2.39 15.05 -3.97
N LEU A 212 -1.38 14.80 -3.13
CA LEU A 212 -0.49 13.64 -3.25
C LEU A 212 -1.25 12.31 -3.16
N VAL A 213 -2.20 12.19 -2.23
CA VAL A 213 -3.02 10.96 -2.08
C VAL A 213 -3.93 10.75 -3.30
N ILE A 214 -4.58 11.80 -3.81
CA ILE A 214 -5.37 11.73 -5.05
C ILE A 214 -4.48 11.27 -6.20
N GLY A 215 -3.31 11.89 -6.34
CA GLY A 215 -2.27 11.48 -7.29
C GLY A 215 -1.91 10.01 -7.18
N ALA A 216 -1.59 9.55 -5.98
CA ALA A 216 -1.18 8.17 -5.72
C ALA A 216 -2.25 7.17 -6.15
N ASN A 217 -3.52 7.45 -5.87
CA ASN A 217 -4.64 6.61 -6.29
C ASN A 217 -4.80 6.59 -7.81
N LEU A 218 -4.70 7.75 -8.47
CA LEU A 218 -4.72 7.85 -9.94
C LEU A 218 -3.57 7.07 -10.57
N GLY A 219 -2.35 7.20 -10.04
CA GLY A 219 -1.17 6.47 -10.51
C GLY A 219 -1.33 4.95 -10.40
N SER A 220 -1.81 4.45 -9.26
CA SER A 220 -2.11 3.01 -9.11
C SER A 220 -3.24 2.53 -10.02
N GLY A 221 -4.25 3.37 -10.25
CA GLY A 221 -5.37 3.09 -11.16
C GLY A 221 -4.91 3.00 -12.61
N LEU A 222 -4.00 3.88 -13.04
CA LEU A 222 -3.36 3.79 -14.37
C LEU A 222 -2.60 2.48 -14.55
N LEU A 223 -1.83 2.05 -13.54
CA LEU A 223 -1.15 0.75 -13.59
C LEU A 223 -2.15 -0.41 -13.69
N ALA A 224 -3.28 -0.34 -12.98
CA ALA A 224 -4.33 -1.35 -13.06
C ALA A 224 -4.97 -1.38 -14.46
N LEU A 225 -5.30 -0.22 -15.02
CA LEU A 225 -5.83 -0.08 -16.38
C LEU A 225 -4.87 -0.67 -17.42
N MET A 226 -3.58 -0.31 -17.36
CA MET A 226 -2.57 -0.84 -18.27
C MET A 226 -2.48 -2.38 -18.19
N GLY A 227 -2.68 -2.95 -17.00
CA GLY A 227 -2.71 -4.41 -16.79
C GLY A 227 -3.95 -5.11 -17.36
N THR A 228 -5.07 -4.41 -17.55
CA THR A 228 -6.33 -4.98 -18.06
C THR A 228 -6.61 -4.66 -19.54
N LEU A 229 -5.79 -3.82 -20.19
CA LEU A 229 -5.98 -3.44 -21.61
C LEU A 229 -6.08 -4.64 -22.55
N ALA A 230 -5.26 -5.67 -22.38
CA ALA A 230 -5.26 -6.86 -23.23
C ALA A 230 -6.37 -7.87 -22.90
N GLN A 231 -7.17 -7.64 -21.84
CA GLN A 231 -8.21 -8.55 -21.41
C GLN A 231 -9.58 -8.26 -22.06
N ASN A 232 -10.54 -9.15 -21.83
CA ASN A 232 -11.89 -9.02 -22.36
C ASN A 232 -12.67 -7.86 -21.71
N THR A 233 -13.83 -7.51 -22.29
CA THR A 233 -14.64 -6.37 -21.86
C THR A 233 -15.08 -6.46 -20.40
N ALA A 234 -15.33 -7.66 -19.88
CA ALA A 234 -15.73 -7.84 -18.48
C ALA A 234 -14.59 -7.47 -17.52
N ALA A 235 -13.37 -7.91 -17.81
CA ALA A 235 -12.20 -7.58 -17.02
C ALA A 235 -11.75 -6.12 -17.16
N ARG A 236 -11.92 -5.51 -18.34
CA ARG A 236 -11.58 -4.10 -18.58
C ARG A 236 -12.55 -3.11 -17.90
N ARG A 237 -13.77 -3.54 -17.60
CA ARG A 237 -14.80 -2.72 -16.91
C ARG A 237 -14.61 -2.66 -15.40
N LEU A 238 -13.77 -3.52 -14.83
CA LEU A 238 -13.39 -3.54 -13.41
C LEU A 238 -12.12 -2.73 -13.20
#